data_AF-A0AAW5TSE6-F1
#
_entry.id   AF-A0AAW5TSE6-F1
#
_cell.length_a   1.000
_cell.length_b   1.000
_cell.length_c   1.000
_cell.angle_alpha   90.00
_cell.angle_beta   90.00
_cell.angle_gamma   90.00
#
_symmetry.space_group_name_H-M   'P 1'
#
loop_
_entity.id
_entity.type
_entity.pdbx_description
1 polymer ?
#
loop_
_entity_poly.entity_id
_entity_poly.type
_entity_poly.pdbx_seq_one_letter_code
_entity_poly.pdbx_strand_id
1 'polypeptide(L)' 'MEDEIIRLVSLNDEEDFEGNRLFPDILLPRNENTRIIGKVVDAFTPSEKDFL' A
#
# COMPACT_ATOMS: atom_id res chain seq x y z
N MET A 1 -10.91 17.53 -4.60
CA MET A 1 -9.59 17.15 -5.14
C MET A 1 -9.12 15.81 -4.59
N GLU A 2 -9.18 15.53 -3.27
CA GLU A 2 -8.77 14.22 -2.73
C GLU A 2 -9.68 13.04 -3.15
N ASP A 3 -10.96 13.28 -3.45
CA ASP A 3 -11.89 12.24 -3.91
C ASP A 3 -11.65 11.77 -5.36
N GLU A 4 -10.72 12.38 -6.09
CA GLU A 4 -10.46 12.08 -7.50
C GLU A 4 -9.30 11.11 -7.73
N ILE A 5 -8.57 10.74 -6.66
CA ILE A 5 -7.35 9.93 -6.78
C ILE A 5 -7.38 8.80 -5.74
N ILE A 6 -7.06 7.58 -6.20
CA ILE A 6 -6.72 6.45 -5.34
C ILE A 6 -5.21 6.45 -5.17
N ARG A 7 -4.73 6.57 -3.93
CA ARG A 7 -3.32 6.47 -3.58
C ARG A 7 -3.02 5.06 -3.08
N LEU A 8 -2.22 4.32 -3.82
CA LEU A 8 -1.66 3.05 -3.38
C LEU A 8 -0.34 3.32 -2.67
N VAL A 9 -0.30 3.01 -1.38
CA VAL A 9 0.88 3.19 -0.52
C VAL A 9 1.58 1.85 -0.37
N SER A 10 2.90 1.83 -0.56
CA SER A 10 3.71 0.66 -0.26
C SER A 10 3.69 0.36 1.24
N LEU A 11 3.56 -0.92 1.59
CA LEU A 11 3.77 -1.38 2.96
C LEU A 11 5.26 -1.43 3.33
N ASN A 12 6.14 -1.53 2.33
CA ASN A 12 7.58 -1.39 2.52
C ASN A 12 7.91 0.11 2.55
N ASP A 13 8.44 0.57 3.69
CA ASP A 13 8.83 1.94 3.98
C ASP A 13 10.36 2.15 3.91
N GLU A 14 11.10 1.24 3.31
CA GLU A 14 12.54 1.40 3.06
C GLU A 14 12.83 2.68 2.26
N GLU A 15 13.87 3.37 2.70
CA GLU A 15 14.35 4.62 2.11
C GLU A 15 15.78 4.44 1.57
N ASP A 16 16.12 5.20 0.54
CA ASP A 16 17.51 5.33 0.10
C ASP A 16 18.33 6.18 1.08
N PHE A 17 19.62 6.37 0.76
CA PHE A 17 20.54 7.14 1.61
C PHE A 17 20.20 8.65 1.67
N GLU A 18 19.31 9.13 0.82
CA GLU A 18 18.83 10.52 0.78
C GLU A 18 17.47 10.68 1.49
N GLY A 19 16.88 9.59 1.99
CA GLY A 19 15.58 9.58 2.64
C GLY A 19 14.40 9.51 1.66
N ASN A 20 14.64 9.16 0.39
CA ASN A 20 13.56 8.93 -0.55
C ASN A 20 13.04 7.50 -0.41
N ARG A 21 11.71 7.32 -0.38
CA ARG A 21 11.11 5.99 -0.41
C ARG A 21 11.54 5.22 -1.65
N LEU A 22 12.10 4.03 -1.44
CA LEU A 22 12.43 3.11 -2.53
C LEU A 22 11.18 2.66 -3.30
N PHE A 23 10.05 2.62 -2.61
CA PHE A 23 8.74 2.26 -3.16
C PHE A 23 7.79 3.46 -3.08
N PRO A 24 7.80 4.36 -4.09
CA PRO A 24 6.95 5.53 -4.10
C PRO A 24 5.48 5.15 -4.26
N ASP A 25 4.60 6.06 -3.84
CA ASP A 25 3.17 5.84 -3.97
C ASP A 25 2.73 5.87 -5.44
N ILE A 26 1.74 5.05 -5.76
CA ILE A 26 1.09 5.07 -7.06
C ILE A 26 -0.20 5.86 -6.93
N LEU A 27 -0.33 6.92 -7.72
CA LEU A 27 -1.54 7.74 -7.81
C LEU A 27 -2.35 7.31 -9.03
N LEU A 28 -3.57 6.84 -8.80
CA LEU A 28 -4.48 6.40 -9.84
C LEU A 28 -5.69 7.32 -9.90
N PRO A 29 -6.20 7.69 -11.08
CA PRO A 29 -7.46 8.40 -11.19
C PRO A 29 -8.60 7.53 -10.66
N ARG A 30 -9.43 8.10 -9.79
CA ARG A 30 -10.63 7.45 -9.29
C ARG A 30 -11.74 7.63 -10.31
N ASN A 31 -12.20 6.52 -10.88
CA ASN A 31 -13.43 6.47 -11.65
C ASN A 31 -14.26 5.25 -11.21
N GLU A 32 -15.53 5.23 -11.60
CA GLU A 32 -16.49 4.17 -11.24
C GLU A 32 -16.08 2.76 -11.70
N ASN A 33 -15.17 2.67 -12.67
CA ASN A 33 -14.65 1.42 -13.24
C ASN A 33 -13.25 1.06 -12.76
N THR A 34 -12.63 1.86 -11.87
CA THR A 34 -11.28 1.56 -11.38
C THR A 34 -11.32 0.28 -10.55
N ARG A 35 -10.60 -0.75 -11.01
CA ARG A 35 -10.45 -2.04 -10.31
C ARG A 35 -8.99 -2.25 -9.96
N ILE A 36 -8.74 -2.50 -8.68
CA ILE A 36 -7.40 -2.81 -8.17
C ILE A 36 -7.33 -4.34 -8.07
N ILE A 37 -6.53 -4.94 -8.95
CA ILE A 37 -6.32 -6.40 -8.98
C ILE A 37 -4.93 -6.65 -8.42
N GLY A 38 -4.87 -7.05 -7.14
CA GLY A 38 -3.63 -7.47 -6.49
C GLY A 38 -3.45 -8.98 -6.56
N LYS A 39 -2.19 -9.44 -6.63
CA LYS A 39 -1.83 -10.82 -6.33
C LYS A 39 -1.36 -10.88 -4.87
N VAL A 40 -1.99 -11.72 -4.06
CA VAL A 40 -1.43 -12.05 -2.74
C VAL A 40 -0.17 -12.89 -2.99
N VAL A 41 0.99 -12.30 -2.72
CA VAL A 41 2.29 -12.98 -2.88
C VAL A 41 2.65 -13.76 -1.63
N ASP A 42 2.27 -13.25 -0.46
CA ASP A 42 2.46 -13.89 0.82
C ASP A 42 1.28 -13.55 1.75
N ALA A 43 0.95 -14.47 2.65
CA ALA A 43 -0.11 -14.32 3.64
C ALA A 43 0.39 -14.85 4.98
N PHE A 44 0.26 -14.05 6.04
CA PHE A 44 0.63 -14.47 7.38
C PHE A 44 -0.61 -14.73 8.23
N THR A 45 -0.52 -15.70 9.13
CA THR A 45 -1.51 -15.87 10.20
C THR A 45 -1.13 -14.92 11.33
N PRO A 46 -2.01 -13.99 11.75
CA PRO A 46 -1.73 -13.16 12.91
C PRO A 46 -1.51 -14.06 14.13
N SER A 47 -0.41 -13.85 14.87
CA SER A 47 -0.26 -14.47 16.17
C SER A 47 -1.32 -13.89 17.11
N GLU A 48 -2.13 -14.73 17.75
CA GLU A 48 -2.98 -14.28 18.84
C GLU A 48 -2.11 -13.61 19.90
N LYS A 49 -2.41 -12.35 20.21
CA LYS A 49 -1.80 -11.70 21.37
C LYS A 49 -2.45 -12.36 22.58
N ASP A 50 -1.73 -13.25 23.25
CA ASP A 50 -2.10 -13.69 24.58
C ASP A 50 -2.05 -12.45 25.49
N PHE A 51 -3.21 -11.84 25.73
CA PHE A 51 -3.38 -10.84 26.77
C PHE A 51 -3.34 -11.57 28.12
N LEU A 52 -2.13 -11.87 28.62
CA LEU A 52 -1.88 -12.25 30.02
C LEU A 52 -1.84 -11.03 30.92
#